data_AF-A0A4Q3JIA2-F1
#
_entry.id   AF-A0A4Q3JIA2-F1
#
_cell.length_a   1.000
_cell.length_b   1.000
_cell.length_c   1.000
_cell.angle_alpha   90.00
_cell.angle_beta   90.00
_cell.angle_gamma   90.00
#
_symmetry.space_group_name_H-M   'P 1'
#
loop_
_entity.id
_entity.type
_entity.pdbx_description
1 polymer ?
#
loop_
_entity_poly.entity_id
_entity_poly.type
_entity_poly.pdbx_seq_one_letter_code
_entity_poly.pdbx_strand_id
1 'polypeptide(L)' 'IDTVQESIDPERLLVFDVRQGWEPLCAFLGVPVPSISFPRLNSSKQFVEDAWDGRA' A
#
# COMPACT_ATOMS: atom_id res chain seq x y z
N ILE A 1 3.13 12.68 -9.76
CA ILE A 1 2.93 12.62 -8.28
C ILE A 1 3.00 14.02 -7.68
N ASP A 2 3.79 14.90 -8.30
CA ASP A 2 4.03 16.30 -7.95
C ASP A 2 2.72 17.09 -7.70
N THR A 3 1.73 17.01 -8.60
CA THR A 3 0.43 17.68 -8.41
C THR A 3 -0.29 17.28 -7.12
N VAL A 4 -0.15 16.03 -6.67
CA VAL A 4 -0.76 15.56 -5.41
C VAL A 4 0.04 16.07 -4.20
N GLN A 5 1.37 16.06 -4.30
CA GLN A 5 2.26 16.56 -3.24
C GLN A 5 2.15 18.07 -3.03
N GLU A 6 1.91 18.83 -4.10
CA GLU A 6 1.76 20.28 -4.07
C GLU A 6 0.36 20.73 -3.59
N SER A 7 -0.66 19.89 -3.79
CA SER A 7 -2.06 20.25 -3.48
C SER A 7 -2.53 19.85 -2.07
N ILE A 8 -1.75 19.04 -1.35
CA ILE A 8 -2.08 18.55 -0.01
C ILE A 8 -1.02 19.05 0.97
N ASP A 9 -1.46 19.51 2.15
CA ASP A 9 -0.57 19.83 3.26
C ASP A 9 0.37 18.65 3.55
N PRO A 10 1.70 18.84 3.60
CA PRO A 10 2.66 17.78 3.87
C PRO A 10 2.38 17.00 5.16
N GLU A 11 1.81 17.62 6.19
CA GLU A 11 1.47 16.93 7.45
C GLU A 11 0.30 15.95 7.28
N ARG A 12 -0.48 16.09 6.21
CA ARG A 12 -1.65 15.25 5.88
C ARG A 12 -1.37 14.28 4.75
N LEU A 13 -0.15 14.24 4.22
CA LEU A 13 0.24 13.39 3.10
C LEU A 13 1.39 12.47 3.47
N LEU A 14 1.18 11.16 3.32
CA LEU A 14 2.25 10.16 3.35
C LEU A 14 2.52 9.64 1.94
N VAL A 15 3.74 9.83 1.46
CA VAL A 15 4.25 9.14 0.26
C VAL A 15 4.83 7.81 0.71
N PHE A 16 4.11 6.72 0.42
CA PHE A 16 4.39 5.41 0.98
C PHE A 16 4.80 4.40 -0.10
N ASP A 17 5.93 3.72 0.13
CA ASP A 17 6.33 2.55 -0.66
C ASP A 17 5.89 1.29 0.07
N VAL A 18 4.99 0.51 -0.55
CA VAL A 18 4.43 -0.73 0.00
C VAL A 18 5.48 -1.77 0.40
N ARG A 19 6.71 -1.68 -0.12
CA ARG A 19 7.83 -2.55 0.27
C ARG A 19 8.33 -2.27 1.69
N GLN A 20 8.05 -1.09 2.23
CA GLN A 20 8.44 -0.67 3.58
C GLN A 20 7.58 -1.32 4.69
N GLY A 21 6.42 -1.89 4.35
CA GLY A 21 5.56 -2.58 5.32
C GLY A 21 4.83 -1.63 6.27
N TRP A 22 4.52 -2.10 7.48
CA TRP A 22 3.63 -1.39 8.42
C TRP A 22 4.22 -0.13 9.03
N GLU A 23 5.53 -0.09 9.26
CA GLU A 23 6.18 0.92 10.11
C GLU A 23 5.88 2.37 9.71
N PRO A 24 6.12 2.83 8.47
CA PRO A 24 5.87 4.22 8.11
C PRO A 24 4.37 4.58 8.08
N LEU A 25 3.51 3.62 7.74
CA LEU A 25 2.06 3.83 7.72
C LEU A 25 1.50 3.98 9.13
N CYS A 26 1.89 3.09 10.04
CA CYS A 26 1.48 3.12 11.44
C CYS A 26 2.02 4.38 12.15
N ALA A 27 3.26 4.77 11.90
CA ALA A 27 3.85 6.00 12.43
C ALA A 27 3.08 7.24 11.99
N PHE A 28 2.73 7.35 10.70
CA PHE A 28 1.95 8.47 10.18
C PHE A 28 0.53 8.53 10.76
N LEU A 29 -0.11 7.38 10.96
CA LEU A 29 -1.47 7.28 11.51
C LEU A 29 -1.53 7.36 13.04
N GLY A 30 -0.39 7.33 13.74
CA GLY A 30 -0.32 7.35 15.20
C GLY A 30 -0.88 6.09 15.87
N VAL A 31 -0.78 4.94 15.20
CA VAL A 31 -1.31 3.65 15.68
C VAL A 31 -0.19 2.62 15.87
N PRO A 32 -0.36 1.61 16.75
CA PRO A 32 0.65 0.56 16.93
C PRO A 32 0.82 -0.30 15.67
N VAL A 33 2.05 -0.80 15.46
CA VAL A 33 2.36 -1.77 14.40
C VAL A 33 1.73 -3.13 14.75
N PRO A 34 0.97 -3.75 13.83
CA PRO A 34 0.41 -5.08 14.06
C PRO A 34 1.49 -6.16 14.15
N SER A 35 1.22 -7.24 14.88
CA SER A 35 2.10 -8.42 14.92
C SER A 35 2.02 -9.30 13.66
N ILE A 36 1.10 -9.00 12.75
CA ILE A 36 0.95 -9.71 11.48
C ILE A 36 1.86 -9.12 10.40
N SER A 37 2.35 -9.97 9.51
CA SER A 37 3.11 -9.54 8.33
C SER A 37 2.28 -8.64 7.42
N PHE A 38 2.92 -7.64 6.80
CA PHE A 38 2.26 -6.74 5.85
C PHE A 38 1.66 -7.53 4.67
N PRO A 39 0.39 -7.32 4.33
CA PRO A 39 -0.29 -8.12 3.32
C PRO A 39 0.32 -7.88 1.92
N ARG A 40 0.52 -8.96 1.17
CA ARG A 40 0.94 -8.92 -0.24
C ARG A 40 -0.07 -9.67 -1.09
N LEU A 41 -1.17 -8.99 -1.36
CA LEU A 41 -2.26 -9.48 -2.22
C LEU A 41 -2.25 -8.68 -3.53
N ASN A 42 -2.94 -9.17 -4.56
CA ASN A 42 -3.03 -8.54 -5.87
C ASN A 42 -1.68 -8.35 -6.56
N SER A 43 -0.79 -9.33 -6.42
CA SER A 43 0.44 -9.33 -7.22
C SER A 43 0.10 -9.53 -8.70
N SER A 44 0.91 -9.00 -9.61
CA SER A 44 0.72 -9.24 -11.06
C SER A 44 0.75 -10.73 -11.40
N LYS A 45 1.56 -11.51 -10.67
CA LYS A 45 1.60 -12.97 -10.80
C LYS A 45 0.25 -13.59 -10.43
N GLN A 46 -0.28 -13.24 -9.25
CA GLN A 46 -1.60 -13.69 -8.79
C GLN A 46 -2.70 -13.28 -9.79
N PHE A 47 -2.67 -12.04 -10.29
CA PHE A 47 -3.66 -11.57 -11.25
C PHE A 47 -3.63 -12.38 -12.56
N VAL A 48 -2.44 -12.74 -13.06
CA VAL A 48 -2.31 -13.60 -14.25
C VAL A 48 -2.78 -15.03 -13.97
N GLU A 49 -2.47 -15.57 -12.79
CA GLU A 49 -2.94 -16.89 -12.36
C GLU A 49 -4.47 -16.94 -12.24
N ASP A 50 -5.09 -15.90 -11.67
CA ASP A 50 -6.54 -15.80 -11.46
C ASP A 50 -7.30 -15.48 -12.77
N ALA A 51 -6.71 -14.68 -13.67
CA ALA A 51 -7.36 -14.24 -14.91
C ALA A 51 -7.43 -15.30 -16.02
N TRP A 52 -6.85 -16.49 -15.82
CA TRP A 52 -6.81 -17.56 -16.83
C TRP A 52 -7.68 -18.78 -16.51
N ASP A 53 -8.40 -18.81 -15.38
CA ASP A 53 -9.34 -19.89 -15.09
C ASP A 53 -10.66 -19.63 -15.83
N GLY A 54 -10.66 -19.90 -17.15
CA GLY A 54 -11.67 -19.54 -18.15
C GLY A 54 -13.14 -19.87 -17.83
N ARG A 55 -13.74 -19.10 -16.92
CA ARG A 55 -15.18 -18.97 -16.71
C ARG A 55 -15.58 -17.52 -16.94
N ALA A 56 -15.68 -17.16 -18.22
CA ALA A 56 -16.59 -16.14 -18.72
C ALA A 56 -17.46 -16.81 -19.79
#